data_AF-A0A352SJV2-F1
#
_entry.id   AF-A0A352SJV2-F1
#
_cell.length_a   1.000
_cell.length_b   1.000
_cell.length_c   1.000
_cell.angle_alpha   90.00
_cell.angle_beta   90.00
_cell.angle_gamma   90.00
#
_symmetry.space_group_name_H-M   'P 1'
#
loop_
_entity.id
_entity.type
_entity.pdbx_description
1 polymer ?
#
loop_
_entity_poly.entity_id
_entity_poly.type
_entity_poly.pdbx_seq_one_letter_code
_entity_poly.pdbx_strand_id
1 'polypeptide(L)'
;YAGILQENDLDYPVAKALATEVITEKAFEPIGEPTFQKASSLLQHCERVILCCKQFGTMNQKNQELILLAKENGKQILEANS
;
A
#
# COMPACT_ATOMS: atom_id res chain seq x y z
N TYR A 1 7.27 5.67 4.89
CA TYR A 1 6.65 5.37 3.59
C TYR A 1 5.84 4.10 3.74
N ALA A 2 4.56 4.15 3.38
CA ALA A 2 3.55 3.19 3.80
C ALA A 2 2.86 2.54 2.61
N GLY A 3 2.66 1.24 2.66
CA GLY A 3 1.66 0.51 1.88
C GLY A 3 0.46 0.17 2.75
N ILE A 4 -0.65 -0.23 2.14
CA ILE A 4 -1.77 -0.81 2.88
C ILE A 4 -1.40 -2.26 3.20
N LEU A 5 -1.32 -2.59 4.49
CA LEU A 5 -1.06 -3.95 4.97
C LEU A 5 -2.30 -4.49 5.67
N GLN A 6 -2.57 -5.79 5.53
CA GLN A 6 -3.55 -6.44 6.39
C GLN A 6 -2.99 -6.53 7.82
N GLU A 7 -3.86 -6.48 8.82
CA GLU A 7 -3.42 -6.53 10.22
C GLU A 7 -2.70 -7.83 10.60
N ASN A 8 -2.97 -8.91 9.85
CA ASN A 8 -2.33 -10.22 9.99
C ASN A 8 -1.07 -10.39 9.13
N ASP A 9 -0.64 -9.36 8.41
CA ASP A 9 0.59 -9.42 7.62
C ASP A 9 1.81 -9.52 8.54
N LEU A 10 2.74 -10.41 8.21
CA LEU A 10 3.96 -10.61 9.01
C LEU A 10 4.78 -9.32 9.12
N ASP A 11 4.72 -8.47 8.11
CA ASP A 11 5.45 -7.20 8.07
C ASP A 11 4.69 -6.07 8.79
N TYR A 12 3.42 -6.26 9.15
CA TYR A 12 2.61 -5.22 9.80
C TYR A 12 3.23 -4.65 11.09
N PRO A 13 3.73 -5.47 12.05
CA PRO A 13 4.34 -4.93 13.26
C PRO A 13 5.60 -4.10 12.98
N VAL A 14 6.40 -4.52 11.99
CA VAL A 14 7.64 -3.83 11.59
C VAL A 14 7.30 -2.52 10.87
N ALA A 15 6.36 -2.56 9.93
CA ALA A 15 5.87 -1.37 9.24
C ALA A 15 5.26 -0.37 10.24
N LYS A 16 4.47 -0.83 11.22
CA LYS A 16 3.87 0.03 12.26
C LYS A 16 4.93 0.70 13.15
N ALA A 17 6.02 0.02 13.45
CA ALA A 17 7.10 0.56 14.28
C ALA A 17 7.98 1.58 13.54
N LEU A 18 8.13 1.44 12.21
CA LEU A 18 9.08 2.22 11.41
C LEU A 18 8.44 3.27 10.50
N ALA A 19 7.17 3.12 10.14
CA ALA A 19 6.49 4.04 9.24
C ALA A 19 5.87 5.22 10.00
N THR A 20 5.97 6.40 9.41
CA THR A 20 5.29 7.62 9.89
C THR A 20 3.77 7.46 9.96
N GLU A 21 3.20 6.63 9.08
CA GLU A 21 1.79 6.27 9.08
C GLU A 21 1.63 4.86 8.50
N VAL A 22 0.72 4.05 9.04
CA VAL A 22 0.34 2.74 8.46
C VAL A 22 -1.16 2.74 8.23
N ILE A 23 -1.56 2.35 7.02
CA ILE A 23 -2.96 2.15 6.67
C ILE A 23 -3.24 0.65 6.75
N THR A 24 -4.28 0.29 7.50
CA THR A 24 -4.72 -1.09 7.66
C THR A 24 -6.12 -1.29 7.11
N GLU A 25 -6.40 -2.54 6.74
CA GLU A 25 -7.75 -3.03 6.46
C GLU A 25 -8.04 -4.25 7.34
N LYS A 26 -9.33 -4.50 7.60
CA LYS A 26 -9.78 -5.70 8.32
C LYS A 26 -9.27 -6.98 7.65
N ALA A 27 -8.79 -7.91 8.46
CA ALA A 27 -8.26 -9.18 7.98
C ALA A 27 -9.30 -9.97 7.17
N PHE A 28 -8.85 -10.60 6.09
CA PHE A 28 -9.66 -11.42 5.17
C PHE A 28 -10.83 -10.67 4.49
N GLU A 29 -10.79 -9.33 4.45
CA GLU A 29 -11.77 -8.51 3.73
C GLU A 29 -11.08 -7.70 2.60
N PRO A 30 -11.76 -7.46 1.46
CA PRO A 30 -11.19 -6.63 0.41
C PRO A 30 -10.97 -5.20 0.93
N ILE A 31 -9.95 -4.52 0.41
CA ILE A 31 -9.68 -3.12 0.76
C ILE A 31 -10.91 -2.26 0.41
N GLY A 32 -11.46 -1.61 1.43
CA GLY A 32 -12.63 -0.75 1.31
C GLY A 32 -12.34 0.54 0.57
N GLU A 33 -13.39 1.24 0.14
CA GLU A 33 -13.25 2.57 -0.47
C GLU A 33 -12.64 3.62 0.48
N PRO A 34 -13.04 3.69 1.77
CA PRO A 34 -12.46 4.66 2.70
C PRO A 34 -10.94 4.48 2.86
N THR A 35 -10.50 3.23 3.00
CA THR A 35 -9.09 2.85 3.15
C THR A 35 -8.28 3.23 1.90
N PHE A 36 -8.82 2.94 0.73
CA PHE A 36 -8.19 3.28 -0.55
C PHE A 36 -8.08 4.79 -0.77
N GLN A 37 -9.13 5.56 -0.48
CA GLN A 37 -9.12 7.02 -0.61
C GLN A 37 -8.09 7.65 0.32
N LYS A 38 -7.99 7.15 1.57
CA LYS A 38 -6.96 7.58 2.50
C LYS A 38 -5.55 7.33 1.94
N ALA A 39 -5.31 6.14 1.40
CA ALA A 39 -4.00 5.80 0.83
C ALA A 39 -3.67 6.64 -0.41
N SER A 40 -4.65 6.87 -1.28
CA SER A 40 -4.52 7.72 -2.47
C SER A 40 -4.18 9.17 -2.11
N SER A 41 -4.77 9.71 -1.04
CA SER A 41 -4.44 11.05 -0.57
C SER A 41 -3.00 11.16 -0.02
N LEU A 42 -2.54 10.16 0.74
CA LEU A 42 -1.15 10.14 1.21
C LEU A 42 -0.15 9.98 0.05
N LEU A 43 -0.51 9.18 -0.96
CA LEU A 43 0.31 8.95 -2.14
C LEU A 43 0.61 10.26 -2.91
N GLN A 44 -0.30 11.23 -2.90
CA GLN A 44 -0.07 12.55 -3.53
C GLN A 44 1.18 13.24 -2.96
N HIS A 45 1.43 13.07 -1.67
CA HIS A 45 2.53 13.68 -0.93
C HIS A 45 3.83 12.86 -0.98
N CYS A 46 3.82 11.70 -1.64
CA CYS A 46 4.98 10.84 -1.79
C CYS A 46 5.72 11.14 -3.10
N GLU A 47 7.05 11.10 -3.08
CA GLU A 47 7.90 11.15 -4.29
C GLU A 47 8.18 9.75 -4.84
N ARG A 48 8.38 8.79 -3.92
CA ARG A 48 8.78 7.40 -4.18
C ARG A 48 7.79 6.45 -3.53
N VAL A 49 7.54 5.33 -4.21
CA VAL A 49 6.71 4.23 -3.72
C VAL A 49 7.54 2.94 -3.79
N ILE A 50 7.57 2.18 -2.70
CA ILE A 50 8.21 0.87 -2.65
C ILE A 50 7.14 -0.18 -2.89
N LEU A 51 7.32 -0.99 -3.94
CA LEU A 51 6.46 -2.10 -4.27
C LEU A 51 7.09 -3.40 -3.76
N CYS A 52 6.52 -3.95 -2.69
CA CYS A 52 7.00 -5.18 -2.06
C CYS A 52 6.41 -6.46 -2.67
N CYS A 53 5.36 -6.34 -3.48
CA CYS A 53 4.61 -7.48 -4.01
C CYS A 53 4.63 -7.50 -5.54
N LYS A 54 4.90 -8.67 -6.14
CA LYS A 54 4.87 -8.87 -7.59
C LYS A 54 3.52 -9.34 -8.12
N GLN A 55 2.64 -9.80 -7.24
CA GLN A 55 1.32 -10.32 -7.58
C GLN A 55 0.29 -9.79 -6.59
N PHE A 56 -0.92 -9.55 -7.10
CA PHE A 56 -2.05 -9.08 -6.32
C PHE A 56 -3.16 -10.12 -6.41
N GLY A 57 -3.56 -10.68 -5.26
CA GLY A 57 -4.78 -11.48 -5.15
C GLY A 57 -6.01 -10.58 -5.03
N THR A 58 -7.21 -11.18 -5.11
CA THR A 58 -8.51 -10.47 -5.04
C THR A 58 -8.62 -9.52 -3.85
N MET A 59 -8.10 -9.92 -2.70
CA MET A 59 -8.11 -9.13 -1.46
C MET A 59 -7.25 -7.86 -1.55
N ASN A 60 -6.25 -7.88 -2.43
CA ASN A 60 -5.24 -6.84 -2.56
C ASN A 60 -5.38 -6.04 -3.86
N GLN A 61 -6.51 -6.19 -4.56
CA GLN A 61 -6.75 -5.56 -5.86
C GLN A 61 -6.63 -4.03 -5.80
N LYS A 62 -7.08 -3.39 -4.73
CA LYS A 62 -6.92 -1.94 -4.59
C LYS A 62 -5.48 -1.47 -4.39
N ASN A 63 -4.59 -2.32 -3.87
CA ASN A 63 -3.16 -1.99 -3.86
C ASN A 63 -2.58 -2.04 -5.28
N GLN A 64 -3.11 -2.91 -6.15
CA GLN A 64 -2.76 -2.86 -7.58
C GLN A 64 -3.21 -1.54 -8.21
N GLU A 65 -4.45 -1.12 -7.95
CA GLU A 65 -4.99 0.17 -8.39
C GLU A 65 -4.16 1.35 -7.86
N LEU A 66 -3.75 1.30 -6.59
CA LEU A 66 -2.93 2.35 -5.97
C LEU A 66 -1.56 2.49 -6.65
N ILE A 67 -0.95 1.38 -7.07
CA ILE A 67 0.32 1.39 -7.82
C ILE A 67 0.13 1.95 -9.24
N LEU A 68 -0.99 1.64 -9.90
CA LEU A 68 -1.32 2.24 -11.19
C LEU A 68 -1.49 3.75 -11.05
N LEU A 69 -2.23 4.20 -10.03
CA LEU A 69 -2.38 5.62 -9.71
C LEU A 69 -1.03 6.30 -9.41
N ALA A 70 -0.12 5.60 -8.72
CA ALA A 70 1.23 6.10 -8.47
C ALA A 70 2.00 6.32 -9.78
N LYS A 71 1.90 5.37 -10.72
CA LYS A 71 2.52 5.50 -12.05
C LYS A 71 1.93 6.65 -12.85
N GLU A 72 0.60 6.79 -12.86
CA GLU A 72 -0.11 7.89 -13.52
C GLU A 72 0.29 9.26 -12.96
N ASN A 73 0.48 9.34 -11.63
CA ASN A 73 0.96 10.54 -10.95
C ASN A 73 2.48 10.77 -11.08
N GLY A 74 3.18 10.00 -11.91
CA GLY A 74 4.62 10.15 -12.17
C GLY A 74 5.50 9.83 -10.97
N LYS A 75 5.02 9.04 -10.01
CA LYS A 75 5.81 8.65 -8.84
C LYS A 75 6.89 7.65 -9.24
N GLN A 76 8.06 7.74 -8.60
CA GLN A 76 9.11 6.76 -8.80
C GLN A 76 8.77 5.45 -8.07
N ILE A 77 8.65 4.35 -8.81
CA ILE A 77 8.39 3.03 -8.25
C ILE A 77 9.71 2.30 -8.03
N LEU A 78 9.94 1.84 -6.80
CA LEU A 78 11.09 1.04 -6.41
C LEU A 78 10.58 -0.37 -6.08
N GLU A 79 11.00 -1.37 -6.83
CA GLU A 79 10.66 -2.76 -6.51
C GLU A 79 11.60 -3.28 -5.42
N ALA A 80 11.04 -3.89 -4.38
CA ALA A 80 11.87 -4.58 -3.39
C ALA A 80 12.42 -5.86 -4.03
N ASN A 81 13.75 -6.04 -3.98
CA ASN A 81 14.38 -7.28 -4.39
C ASN A 81 13.97 -8.38 -3.39
N SER A 82 13.17 -9.34 -3.86
CA SER A 82 12.87 -10.59 -3.14
C SER A 82 14.02 -11.57 -3.29
#